data_AF-A0A670JYV8-F1
#
_entry.id   AF-A0A670JYV8-F1
#
_cell.length_a   1.000
_cell.length_b   1.000
_cell.length_c   1.000
_cell.angle_alpha   90.00
_cell.angle_beta   90.00
_cell.angle_gamma   90.00
#
_symmetry.space_group_name_H-M   'P 1'
#
loop_
_entity.id
_entity.type
_entity.pdbx_description
1 polymer ?
#
loop_
_entity_poly.entity_id
_entity_poly.type
_entity_poly.pdbx_seq_one_letter_code
_entity_poly.pdbx_strand_id
1 'polypeptide(L)' 'MSTPARRRLMRDFKRLQEDPPAGVSGAPSENNIMVWNAVIFG' A
#
# COMPACT_ATOMS: atom_id res chain seq x y z
N MET A 1 -9.37 -4.80 18.06
CA MET A 1 -8.39 -3.68 18.02
C MET A 1 -7.43 -3.89 16.84
N SER A 2 -7.15 -2.89 16.02
CA SER A 2 -6.14 -2.99 14.96
C SER A 2 -4.76 -2.59 15.47
N THR A 3 -3.71 -3.27 15.01
CA THR A 3 -2.33 -2.97 15.44
C THR A 3 -1.87 -1.61 14.90
N PRO A 4 -0.90 -0.94 15.57
CA PRO A 4 -0.30 0.28 15.04
C PRO A 4 0.28 0.11 13.63
N ALA A 5 0.91 -1.03 13.35
CA ALA A 5 1.45 -1.37 12.02
C ALA A 5 0.34 -1.43 10.96
N ARG A 6 -0.77 -2.13 11.24
CA ARG A 6 -1.91 -2.22 10.31
C ARG A 6 -2.52 -0.86 10.00
N ARG A 7 -2.66 0.01 11.01
CA ARG A 7 -3.18 1.38 10.81
C ARG A 7 -2.26 2.23 9.93
N ARG A 8 -0.94 2.11 10.13
CA ARG A 8 0.06 2.79 9.29
C ARG A 8 -0.05 2.35 7.83
N LEU A 9 -0.08 1.04 7.57
CA LEU A 9 -0.16 0.51 6.21
C LEU A 9 -1.43 0.94 5.48
N MET A 10 -2.59 1.01 6.16
CA MET A 10 -3.82 1.55 5.54
C MET A 10 -3.69 3.03 5.16
N ARG A 11 -3.04 3.85 5.99
CA ARG A 11 -2.79 5.26 5.68
C ARG A 11 -1.82 5.41 4.52
N ASP A 12 -0.75 4.62 4.53
CA ASP A 12 0.26 4.65 3.47
C ASP A 12 -0.35 4.16 2.14
N PHE A 13 -1.24 3.16 2.17
CA PHE A 13 -2.04 2.76 1.00
C PHE A 13 -2.90 3.90 0.47
N LYS A 14 -3.61 4.60 1.35
CA LYS A 14 -4.45 5.74 0.94
C LYS A 14 -3.61 6.85 0.31
N ARG A 15 -2.45 7.17 0.87
CA ARG A 15 -1.51 8.15 0.29
C ARG A 15 -1.03 7.73 -1.10
N LEU A 16 -0.71 6.45 -1.28
CA LEU A 16 -0.29 5.91 -2.57
C LEU A 16 -1.39 6.03 -3.64
N GLN A 17 -2.67 5.98 -3.25
CA GLN A 17 -3.80 6.21 -4.16
C GLN A 17 -4.06 7.70 -4.46
N GLU A 18 -3.84 8.57 -3.47
CA GLU A 18 -4.05 10.01 -3.61
C GLU A 18 -2.96 10.70 -4.44
N ASP A 19 -1.71 10.29 -4.24
CA ASP A 19 -0.53 10.85 -4.91
C ASP A 19 0.46 9.73 -5.29
N PRO A 20 0.17 8.97 -6.37
CA PRO A 20 1.03 7.88 -6.79
C PRO A 20 2.34 8.42 -7.39
N PRO A 21 3.50 7.87 -6.99
CA PRO A 21 4.76 8.18 -7.65
C PRO A 21 4.70 7.79 -9.13
N ALA A 22 5.25 8.63 -10.01
CA ALA A 22 5.29 8.34 -11.44
C ALA A 22 5.98 6.99 -11.72
N GLY A 23 5.33 6.14 -12.52
CA GLY A 23 5.86 4.83 -12.90
C GLY A 23 5.80 3.77 -11.80
N VAL A 24 5.21 4.04 -10.63
CA VAL A 24 5.10 3.05 -9.54
C VAL A 24 3.64 2.85 -9.15
N SER A 25 3.26 1.60 -8.93
CA SER A 25 1.94 1.25 -8.40
C SER A 25 2.06 0.09 -7.42
N GLY A 26 1.19 0.05 -6.42
CA GLY A 26 1.19 -1.04 -5.45
C GLY A 26 -0.11 -1.17 -4.67
N ALA A 27 -0.41 -2.40 -4.24
CA ALA A 27 -1.59 -2.72 -3.45
C ALA A 27 -1.30 -3.84 -2.45
N PRO A 28 -1.93 -3.82 -1.26
CA PRO A 28 -1.84 -4.95 -0.33
C PRO A 28 -2.51 -6.19 -0.93
N SER A 29 -2.05 -7.37 -0.50
CA SER A 29 -2.74 -8.63 -0.78
C SER A 29 -4.12 -8.62 -0.12
N GLU A 30 -5.12 -9.16 -0.83
CA GLU A 30 -6.53 -9.18 -0.43
C GLU A 30 -6.74 -9.68 1.02
N ASN A 31 -6.00 -10.71 1.41
CA ASN A 31 -6.16 -11.38 2.71
C ASN A 31 -5.12 -10.96 3.75
N ASN A 32 -4.08 -10.22 3.37
CA ASN A 32 -3.01 -9.86 4.29
C ASN A 32 -2.35 -8.53 3.91
N ILE A 33 -2.69 -7.48 4.66
CA ILE A 33 -2.13 -6.13 4.52
C ILE A 33 -0.61 -6.06 4.76
N MET A 34 0.00 -7.07 5.37
CA MET A 34 1.45 -7.11 5.57
C MET A 34 2.19 -7.55 4.31
N VAL A 35 1.48 -8.06 3.30
CA VAL A 35 2.04 -8.52 2.02
C VAL A 35 1.54 -7.59 0.93
N TRP A 36 2.43 -7.16 0.04
CA TRP A 36 2.13 -6.17 -1.01
C TRP A 36 2.62 -6.65 -2.36
N ASN A 37 1.83 -6.35 -3.39
CA ASN A 37 2.21 -6.49 -4.77
C ASN A 37 2.48 -5.09 -5.33
N ALA A 38 3.56 -4.95 -6.11
CA ALA A 38 3.94 -3.68 -6.72
C ALA A 38 4.42 -3.88 -8.16
N VAL A 39 4.25 -2.84 -8.97
CA VAL A 39 4.71 -2.74 -10.35
C VAL A 39 5.51 -1.46 -10.49
N ILE A 40 6.67 -1.55 -11.15
CA ILE A 40 7.51 -0.41 -11.48
C ILE A 40 7.71 -0.41 -12.99
N PHE A 41 7.32 0.68 -13.64
CA PHE A 41 7.60 0.96 -15.04
C PHE A 41 8.95 1.67 -15.14
N GLY A 42 9.83 1.12 -15.98
CA GLY A 42 11.14 1.68 -16.32
C GLY A 42 11.16 2.29 -17.71
#